data_AF-A0A7X4C994-F1
#
_entry.id   AF-A0A7X4C994-F1
#
_cell.length_a   1.000
_cell.length_b   1.000
_cell.length_c   1.000
_cell.angle_alpha   90.00
_cell.angle_beta   90.00
_cell.angle_gamma   90.00
#
_symmetry.space_group_name_H-M   'P 1'
#
loop_
_entity.id
_entity.type
_entity.pdbx_description
1 polymer ?
#
loop_
_entity_poly.entity_id
_entity_poly.type
_entity_poly.pdbx_seq_one_letter_code
_entity_poly.pdbx_strand_id
1 'polypeptide(L)' 'MSNITLHPMKEIKIIINGEHLSFVTEVLDRIKASGYTIFSSLSGKGHSGFHEGHLMFNDES' A
#
# COMPACT_ATOMS: atom_id res chain seq x y z
N MET A 1 -18.40 -29.04 -12.01
CA MET A 1 -17.73 -27.94 -11.29
C MET A 1 -16.27 -27.93 -11.76
N SER A 2 -15.83 -26.87 -12.42
CA SER A 2 -14.44 -26.75 -12.88
C SER A 2 -13.49 -26.81 -11.69
N ASN A 3 -12.50 -27.70 -11.77
CA ASN A 3 -11.51 -27.90 -10.71
C ASN A 3 -10.56 -26.69 -10.69
N ILE A 4 -10.84 -25.69 -9.85
CA ILE A 4 -9.99 -24.51 -9.69
C ILE A 4 -8.76 -24.93 -8.88
N THR A 5 -7.58 -24.87 -9.49
CA THR A 5 -6.31 -25.09 -8.80
C THR A 5 -5.86 -23.81 -8.12
N LEU A 6 -5.69 -23.86 -6.80
CA LEU A 6 -5.13 -22.77 -6.01
C LEU A 6 -3.62 -22.94 -5.88
N HIS A 7 -2.88 -21.86 -6.12
CA HIS A 7 -1.43 -21.82 -5.94
C HIS A 7 -1.09 -21.00 -4.69
N PRO A 8 -0.28 -21.52 -3.77
CA PRO A 8 0.09 -20.77 -2.57
C PRO A 8 0.94 -19.56 -2.94
N MET A 9 0.64 -18.42 -2.31
CA MET A 9 1.37 -17.16 -2.49
C MET A 9 1.58 -16.45 -1.16
N LYS A 10 2.54 -15.52 -1.12
CA LYS A 10 2.78 -14.62 0.01
C LYS A 10 2.18 -13.25 -0.30
N GLU A 11 1.37 -12.75 0.62
CA GLU A 11 0.93 -11.35 0.62
C GLU A 11 1.89 -10.53 1.48
N ILE A 12 2.46 -9.47 0.91
CA ILE A 12 3.35 -8.55 1.62
C ILE A 12 2.62 -7.21 1.78
N LYS A 13 2.45 -6.77 3.03
CA LYS A 13 1.85 -5.48 3.37
C LYS A 13 2.93 -4.53 3.88
N ILE A 14 3.10 -3.41 3.20
CA ILE A 14 4.07 -2.37 3.52
C ILE A 14 3.29 -1.14 3.96
N ILE A 15 3.46 -0.71 5.22
CA ILE A 15 2.84 0.51 5.76
C ILE A 15 3.97 1.51 6.03
N ILE A 16 3.93 2.62 5.32
CA ILE A 16 4.97 3.67 5.33
C ILE A 16 4.32 5.05 5.18
N ASN A 17 5.08 6.11 5.50
CA ASN A 17 4.69 7.47 5.15
C ASN A 17 4.60 7.63 3.63
N GLY A 18 3.63 8.44 3.17
CA GLY A 18 3.42 8.69 1.74
C GLY A 18 4.63 9.29 1.02
N GLU A 19 5.50 10.02 1.73
CA GLU A 19 6.74 10.59 1.20
C GLU A 19 7.73 9.54 0.66
N HIS A 20 7.64 8.29 1.12
CA HIS A 20 8.52 7.19 0.71
C HIS A 20 7.91 6.29 -0.36
N LEU A 21 6.74 6.65 -0.91
CA LEU A 21 6.04 5.81 -1.88
C LEU A 21 6.86 5.56 -3.15
N SER A 22 7.53 6.60 -3.68
CA SER A 22 8.38 6.50 -4.87
C SER A 22 9.54 5.53 -4.65
N PHE A 23 10.19 5.60 -3.49
CA PHE A 23 11.28 4.70 -3.13
C PHE A 23 10.82 3.23 -3.08
N VAL A 24 9.69 2.95 -2.43
CA VAL A 24 9.20 1.57 -2.31
C VAL A 24 8.76 1.00 -3.66
N THR A 25 8.04 1.79 -4.46
CA THR A 25 7.60 1.36 -5.80
C THR A 25 8.79 1.09 -6.72
N GLU A 26 9.83 1.93 -6.69
CA GLU A 26 11.07 1.69 -7.43
C GLU A 26 11.77 0.38 -7.01
N VAL A 27 11.80 0.07 -5.71
CA VAL A 27 12.35 -1.20 -5.23
C VAL A 27 11.52 -2.39 -5.74
N LEU A 28 10.18 -2.30 -5.69
CA LEU A 28 9.28 -3.34 -6.20
C LEU A 28 9.48 -3.56 -7.71
N ASP A 29 9.65 -2.49 -8.47
CA ASP A 29 9.90 -2.54 -9.91
C ASP A 29 11.28 -3.17 -10.21
N ARG A 30 12.33 -2.78 -9.46
CA ARG A 30 13.68 -3.34 -9.60
C ARG A 30 13.74 -4.85 -9.32
N ILE A 31 13.01 -5.33 -8.32
CA ILE A 31 12.91 -6.77 -8.03
C ILE A 31 11.94 -7.51 -8.96
N LYS A 32 11.29 -6.81 -9.89
CA LYS A 32 10.31 -7.34 -10.83
C LYS A 32 9.13 -8.00 -10.13
N ALA A 33 8.60 -7.35 -9.09
CA ALA A 33 7.31 -7.74 -8.51
C ALA A 33 6.25 -7.72 -9.63
N SER A 34 5.38 -8.73 -9.68
CA SER A 34 4.38 -8.85 -10.76
C SER A 34 3.29 -7.78 -10.70
N GLY A 35 3.15 -7.10 -9.57
CA GLY A 35 2.23 -5.98 -9.37
C GLY A 35 2.10 -5.64 -7.89
N TYR A 36 1.51 -4.48 -7.61
CA TYR A 36 1.19 -4.01 -6.26
C TYR A 36 -0.09 -3.19 -6.28
N THR A 37 -0.68 -3.01 -5.10
CA THR A 37 -1.87 -2.17 -4.89
C THR A 37 -1.56 -1.19 -3.77
N ILE A 38 -1.90 0.09 -3.99
CA ILE A 38 -1.63 1.18 -3.05
C ILE A 38 -2.94 1.59 -2.38
N PHE A 39 -2.96 1.59 -1.04
CA PHE A 39 -4.03 2.16 -0.24
C PHE A 39 -3.57 3.51 0.32
N SER A 40 -4.22 4.61 -0.08
CA SER A 40 -3.94 5.96 0.41
C SER A 40 -4.81 6.32 1.62
N SER A 41 -4.47 7.43 2.29
CA SER A 41 -5.25 8.00 3.40
C SER A 41 -5.48 7.05 4.57
N LEU A 42 -4.45 6.29 4.94
CA LEU A 42 -4.47 5.41 6.11
C LEU A 42 -4.23 6.22 7.39
N SER A 43 -5.08 5.99 8.39
CA SER A 43 -4.83 6.44 9.77
C SER A 43 -4.21 5.30 10.58
N GLY A 44 -3.30 5.61 11.50
CA GLY A 44 -2.65 4.61 12.33
C GLY A 44 -1.89 5.21 13.51
N LYS A 45 -1.62 4.39 14.53
CA LYS A 45 -0.81 4.78 15.68
C LYS A 45 0.48 3.96 15.71
N GLY A 46 1.61 4.64 15.58
CA GLY A 46 2.94 4.05 15.71
C GLY A 46 3.61 4.43 17.02
N HIS A 47 4.90 4.10 17.11
CA HIS A 47 5.73 4.51 18.25
C HIS A 47 5.76 6.04 18.43
N SER A 48 5.79 6.79 17.33
CA SER A 48 5.86 8.25 17.32
C SER A 48 4.50 8.96 17.43
N GLY A 49 3.42 8.23 17.74
CA GLY A 49 2.09 8.79 17.93
C GLY A 49 1.10 8.44 16.81
N PHE A 50 0.02 9.21 16.75
CA PHE A 50 -1.09 8.99 15.81
C PHE A 50 -0.85 9.78 14.51
N HIS A 51 -1.00 9.10 13.38
CA HIS A 51 -0.96 9.65 12.04
C HIS A 51 -2.37 9.54 11.47
N GLU A 52 -2.96 10.67 11.12
CA GLU A 52 -4.30 10.71 10.52
C GLU A 52 -4.17 10.72 9.00
N GLY A 53 -4.90 9.82 8.33
CA GLY A 53 -5.05 9.83 6.90
C GLY A 53 -5.77 11.10 6.50
N HIS A 54 -5.06 12.04 5.89
CA HIS A 54 -5.69 13.25 5.38
C HIS A 54 -6.62 12.87 4.23
N LEU A 55 -7.92 13.02 4.46
CA LEU A 55 -8.92 13.04 3.41
C LEU A 55 -8.72 14.38 2.71
N MET A 56 -8.14 14.37 1.51
CA MET A 56 -8.26 15.50 0.59
C MET A 56 -9.74 15.59 0.22
N PHE A 57 -10.56 16.18 1.08
CA PHE A 57 -11.89 16.62 0.70
C PHE A 57 -11.67 17.67 -0.38
N ASN A 58 -12.15 17.37 -1.58
CA ASN A 58 -12.23 18.34 -2.66
C ASN A 58 -13.23 19.41 -2.18
N ASP A 59 -12.74 20.50 -1.57
CA ASP A 59 -13.53 21.72 -1.39
C ASP A 59 -13.75 22.30 -2.79
N GLU A 60 -14.79 21.83 -3.48
CA GLU A 60 -15.38 22.56 -4.59
C GLU A 60 -16.09 23.79 -3.99
N SER A 61 -15.44 24.95 -4.09
CA SER A 61 -16.06 26.27 -3.98
C SER A 61 -16.28 26.87 -5.36
#